data_AF-A0A8J8JFN0-F1
#
_entry.id   AF-A0A8J8JFN0-F1
#
_cell.length_a   1.000
_cell.length_b   1.000
_cell.length_c   1.000
_cell.angle_alpha   90.00
_cell.angle_beta   90.00
_cell.angle_gamma   90.00
#
_symmetry.space_group_name_H-M   'P 1'
#
loop_
_entity.id
_entity.type
_entity.pdbx_description
1 polymer ?
#
loop_
_entity_poly.entity_id
_entity_poly.type
_entity_poly.pdbx_seq_one_letter_code
_entity_poly.pdbx_strand_id
1 'polypeptide(L)'
;SATMHFKMGKLRLTSAMLALVLLLATLGLAVPSINVSVQEIGVGAQKVVSPVLQGSIWFNTGLTSGELVFSNDLPGGTKIYVMLYDSGGNLLAYNYTIQLTTILSAGSVLRYSLNNPAGATRSQVSYAHVVVLSPEYETTLVSGNIHVNTQKLGLGVSDTTKFCTPITITENSGNTLYNYSVEIVIDDSATTNPELWKLDWNIVNGSSLYFTDDNDRPLYFWIQQLDTNNRIAVFWVNIPYLPANGKVVVCLNYGVWPNPYNKYQDLYKVFLFVDDFNTFNPDAWDSNSQVTVNNGILTLNGGQWVWTKQNFGEHYAVHMLAYLGYENGTQFKNAPNTAKRYYSLGPFIMGYISPSDVAYSEGIGGRYGGIFVQDAKGELTFTLPDDPDSNGYWDASISSPQYTWNQWTYLTVTLYNGNLVFYQKTSGWNWGNISTYIKMSSYTVTISGDGRIGIGQWSGGPSYYGWIVVRNYVDPEPSVSVGYWYYQLTFYPRT
;
A
#
# COMPACT_ATOMS: atom_id res chain seq x y z
N SER A 1 61.41 84.41 -75.57
CA SER A 1 60.06 84.58 -76.15
C SER A 1 59.18 83.53 -75.48
N ALA A 2 58.20 83.80 -74.61
CA ALA A 2 57.55 85.03 -74.19
C ALA A 2 57.26 84.98 -72.67
N THR A 3 57.08 86.16 -72.12
CA THR A 3 56.85 86.57 -70.73
C THR A 3 55.49 86.09 -70.18
N MET A 4 55.43 85.64 -68.92
CA MET A 4 54.36 86.08 -68.02
C MET A 4 54.73 85.93 -66.53
N HIS A 5 54.57 87.06 -65.83
CA HIS A 5 54.74 87.27 -64.40
C HIS A 5 53.74 86.48 -63.55
N PHE A 6 54.14 86.04 -62.35
CA PHE A 6 53.42 86.40 -61.12
C PHE A 6 54.37 86.38 -59.91
N LYS A 7 54.25 87.43 -59.09
CA LYS A 7 55.19 87.84 -58.04
C LYS A 7 54.71 87.32 -56.67
N MET A 8 55.65 86.71 -55.94
CA MET A 8 55.88 86.73 -54.48
C MET A 8 54.73 86.60 -53.47
N GLY A 9 54.89 85.63 -52.55
CA GLY A 9 54.28 85.62 -51.24
C GLY A 9 54.74 84.45 -50.36
N LYS A 10 55.99 84.45 -49.90
CA LYS A 10 56.46 83.54 -48.84
C LYS A 10 55.81 83.94 -47.51
N LEU A 11 55.09 83.03 -46.85
CA LEU A 11 54.99 83.03 -45.37
C LEU A 11 54.66 81.63 -44.80
N ARG A 12 55.67 81.05 -44.13
CA ARG A 12 55.66 80.20 -42.92
C ARG A 12 55.07 78.78 -42.97
N LEU A 13 56.02 77.83 -42.97
CA LEU A 13 55.93 76.37 -42.89
C LEU A 13 55.64 75.81 -41.47
N THR A 14 55.02 76.56 -40.57
CA THR A 14 54.98 76.23 -39.12
C THR A 14 53.65 75.63 -38.62
N SER A 15 52.63 75.51 -39.47
CA SER A 15 51.29 75.08 -39.04
C SER A 15 51.02 73.58 -39.21
N ALA A 16 51.74 72.90 -40.13
CA ALA A 16 51.51 71.49 -40.44
C ALA A 16 52.21 70.53 -39.45
N MET A 17 53.37 70.91 -38.90
CA MET A 17 54.05 70.10 -37.88
C MET A 17 53.32 70.14 -36.53
N LEU A 18 52.68 71.26 -36.18
CA LEU A 18 51.92 71.36 -34.93
C LEU A 18 50.63 70.53 -34.97
N ALA A 19 49.99 70.40 -36.14
CA ALA A 19 48.85 69.50 -36.33
C ALA A 19 49.25 68.01 -36.21
N LEU A 20 50.46 67.63 -36.66
CA LEU A 20 50.95 66.26 -36.53
C LEU A 20 51.38 65.93 -35.08
N VAL A 21 51.93 66.90 -34.35
CA VAL A 21 52.27 66.75 -32.93
C VAL A 21 51.01 66.72 -32.04
N LEU A 22 49.95 67.46 -32.39
CA LEU A 22 48.65 67.32 -31.71
C LEU A 22 47.95 66.00 -32.03
N LEU A 23 48.11 65.42 -33.22
CA LEU A 23 47.62 64.07 -33.54
C LEU A 23 48.39 62.96 -32.80
N LEU A 24 49.68 63.18 -32.50
CA LEU A 24 50.48 62.26 -31.68
C LEU A 24 50.17 62.40 -30.17
N ALA A 25 49.68 63.56 -29.73
CA ALA A 25 49.21 63.78 -28.36
C ALA A 25 47.82 63.16 -28.06
N THR A 26 47.11 62.67 -29.09
CA THR A 26 45.84 61.91 -28.92
C THR A 26 46.03 60.39 -28.88
N LEU A 27 47.27 59.89 -28.91
CA LEU A 27 47.56 58.54 -28.40
C LEU A 27 47.51 58.62 -26.87
N GLY A 28 46.28 58.75 -26.33
CA GLY A 28 46.04 58.53 -24.93
C GLY A 28 46.69 57.20 -24.56
N LEU A 29 47.61 57.25 -23.59
CA LEU A 29 48.15 56.07 -22.95
C LEU A 29 46.97 55.13 -22.70
N ALA A 30 46.92 54.00 -23.38
CA ALA A 30 46.00 52.94 -23.04
C ALA A 30 46.42 52.48 -21.64
N VAL A 31 45.82 53.07 -20.61
CA VAL A 31 45.86 52.51 -19.27
C VAL A 31 45.22 51.13 -19.45
N PRO A 32 45.94 50.01 -19.20
CA PRO A 32 45.31 48.71 -19.29
C PRO A 32 44.14 48.73 -18.31
N SER A 33 42.93 48.60 -18.83
CA SER A 33 41.76 48.39 -18.00
C SER A 33 41.93 47.02 -17.34
N ILE A 34 42.43 47.01 -16.11
CA ILE A 34 42.42 45.80 -15.29
C ILE A 34 40.96 45.60 -14.87
N ASN A 35 40.23 44.81 -15.65
CA ASN A 35 38.93 44.30 -15.23
C ASN A 35 39.17 43.19 -14.20
N VAL A 36 39.19 43.56 -12.92
CA VAL A 36 39.10 42.58 -11.84
C VAL A 36 37.63 42.17 -11.72
N SER A 37 37.29 40.99 -12.25
CA SER A 37 36.03 40.33 -11.91
C SER A 37 36.19 39.76 -10.51
N VAL A 38 35.75 40.49 -9.49
CA VAL A 38 35.64 39.95 -8.13
C VAL A 38 34.32 39.20 -8.06
N GLN A 39 34.37 37.87 -7.91
CA GLN A 39 33.18 37.10 -7.53
C GLN A 39 32.79 37.54 -6.11
N GLU A 40 31.56 38.02 -5.92
CA GLU A 40 31.07 38.35 -4.59
C GLU A 40 31.13 37.10 -3.69
N ILE A 41 31.99 37.12 -2.68
CA ILE A 41 32.01 36.10 -1.64
C ILE A 41 30.87 36.44 -0.67
N GLY A 42 29.82 35.63 -0.66
CA GLY A 42 28.72 35.76 0.31
C GLY A 42 27.31 35.89 -0.27
N VAL A 43 27.15 36.00 -1.60
CA VAL A 43 25.82 35.91 -2.24
C VAL A 43 25.60 34.49 -2.74
N GLY A 44 25.46 33.56 -1.78
CA GLY A 44 25.12 32.17 -2.03
C GLY A 44 24.07 31.74 -1.01
N ALA A 45 22.84 31.52 -1.46
CA ALA A 45 21.84 30.84 -0.65
C ALA A 45 22.10 29.34 -0.78
N GLN A 46 22.62 28.69 0.27
CA GLN A 46 22.65 27.23 0.33
C GLN A 46 21.43 26.72 1.07
N LYS A 47 20.75 25.74 0.46
CA LYS A 47 19.60 25.10 1.09
C LYS A 47 20.12 24.19 2.19
N VAL A 48 19.64 24.39 3.43
CA VAL A 48 19.78 23.37 4.46
C VAL A 48 19.01 22.15 3.97
N VAL A 49 19.63 20.98 4.03
CA VAL A 49 19.00 19.71 3.63
C VAL A 49 18.84 18.85 4.87
N SER A 50 17.61 18.41 5.11
CA SER A 50 17.35 17.44 6.15
C SER A 50 17.81 16.05 5.71
N PRO A 51 18.53 15.28 6.55
CA PRO A 51 18.94 13.92 6.22
C PRO A 51 17.76 12.93 6.17
N VAL A 52 16.63 13.31 6.75
CA VAL A 52 15.39 12.53 6.81
C VAL A 52 14.20 13.48 6.70
N LEU A 53 13.11 13.07 6.05
CA LEU A 53 11.92 13.92 5.89
C LEU A 53 10.81 13.57 6.88
N GLN A 54 10.73 12.29 7.27
CA GLN A 54 9.71 11.79 8.18
C GLN A 54 10.27 10.83 9.21
N GLY A 55 9.55 10.70 10.31
CA GLY A 55 9.80 9.66 11.28
C GLY A 55 8.64 9.53 12.25
N SER A 56 8.91 8.78 13.29
CA SER A 56 7.97 8.45 14.34
C SER A 56 8.72 8.46 15.67
N ILE A 57 8.10 9.04 16.70
CA ILE A 57 8.66 9.08 18.05
C ILE A 57 7.65 8.50 19.05
N TRP A 58 8.14 7.64 19.93
CA TRP A 58 7.39 7.12 21.06
C TRP A 58 8.18 7.31 22.35
N PHE A 59 7.47 7.51 23.46
CA PHE A 59 8.05 7.59 24.80
C PHE A 59 7.11 6.97 25.81
N ASN A 60 7.69 6.33 26.83
CA ASN A 60 6.93 5.67 27.88
C ASN A 60 6.26 6.69 28.83
N THR A 61 5.32 6.21 29.65
CA THR A 61 4.52 7.06 30.55
C THR A 61 5.38 7.87 31.52
N GLY A 62 6.48 7.29 32.00
CA GLY A 62 7.41 7.93 32.94
C GLY A 62 8.47 8.84 32.30
N LEU A 63 8.46 8.98 30.97
CA LEU A 63 9.46 9.75 30.21
C LEU A 63 10.91 9.35 30.53
N THR A 64 11.19 8.06 30.72
CA THR A 64 12.52 7.53 31.00
C THR A 64 13.16 6.83 29.80
N SER A 65 12.36 6.51 28.78
CA SER A 65 12.81 5.87 27.56
C SER A 65 11.89 6.19 26.39
N GLY A 66 12.37 5.92 25.19
CA GLY A 66 11.59 6.04 23.98
C GLY A 66 12.17 5.28 22.81
N GLU A 67 11.48 5.39 21.69
CA GLU A 67 11.82 4.77 20.43
C GLU A 67 11.69 5.79 19.29
N LEU A 68 12.62 5.76 18.34
CA LEU A 68 12.61 6.53 17.11
C LEU A 68 12.62 5.58 15.92
N VAL A 69 11.85 5.92 14.90
CA VAL A 69 11.87 5.26 13.58
C VAL A 69 11.97 6.35 12.52
N PHE A 70 12.83 6.16 11.53
CA PHE A 70 13.07 7.13 10.46
C PHE A 70 12.69 6.54 9.09
N SER A 71 12.23 7.40 8.18
CA SER A 71 11.88 7.01 6.80
C SER A 71 13.08 6.71 5.91
N ASN A 72 14.28 7.13 6.30
CA ASN A 72 15.51 7.00 5.51
C ASN A 72 16.63 6.38 6.34
N ASP A 73 17.57 5.75 5.66
CA ASP A 73 18.81 5.27 6.27
C ASP A 73 19.60 6.45 6.86
N LEU A 74 20.08 6.28 8.10
CA LEU A 74 20.97 7.25 8.75
C LEU A 74 22.36 6.64 8.94
N PRO A 75 23.44 7.29 8.47
CA PRO A 75 24.78 6.74 8.55
C PRO A 75 25.32 6.73 9.99
N GLY A 76 26.30 5.85 10.24
CA GLY A 76 27.09 5.87 11.46
C GLY A 76 27.79 7.21 11.64
N GLY A 77 27.81 7.73 12.87
CA GLY A 77 28.29 9.06 13.23
C GLY A 77 27.18 10.11 13.38
N THR A 78 25.96 9.83 12.95
CA THR A 78 24.81 10.73 13.12
C THR A 78 24.53 10.98 14.60
N LYS A 79 24.39 12.25 14.97
CA LYS A 79 23.99 12.68 16.33
C LYS A 79 22.51 13.02 16.36
N ILE A 80 21.83 12.56 17.41
CA ILE A 80 20.41 12.75 17.58
C ILE A 80 20.15 13.36 18.96
N TYR A 81 19.33 14.41 18.98
CA TYR A 81 18.89 15.06 20.21
C TYR A 81 17.37 14.90 20.31
N VAL A 82 16.85 14.54 21.47
CA VAL A 82 15.40 14.43 21.74
C VAL A 82 15.03 15.38 22.87
N MET A 83 13.99 16.18 22.68
CA MET A 83 13.48 17.14 23.67
C MET A 83 11.95 17.09 23.69
N LEU A 84 11.36 16.98 24.87
CA LEU A 84 9.91 16.90 25.08
C LEU A 84 9.43 18.15 25.82
N TYR A 85 8.37 18.78 25.33
CA TYR A 85 7.87 20.05 25.86
C TYR A 85 6.39 19.97 26.25
N ASP A 86 5.99 20.76 27.24
CA ASP A 86 4.58 21.05 27.52
C ASP A 86 4.02 22.12 26.57
N SER A 87 2.73 22.44 26.71
CA SER A 87 2.04 23.46 25.89
C SER A 87 2.52 24.88 26.15
N GLY A 88 3.18 25.13 27.28
CA GLY A 88 3.82 26.40 27.63
C GLY A 88 5.25 26.54 27.06
N GLY A 89 5.78 25.48 26.46
CA GLY A 89 7.16 25.42 25.94
C GLY A 89 8.22 25.13 26.99
N ASN A 90 7.84 24.64 28.17
CA ASN A 90 8.81 24.19 29.18
C ASN A 90 9.35 22.81 28.81
N LEU A 91 10.67 22.63 28.95
CA LEU A 91 11.32 21.34 28.71
C LEU A 91 11.01 20.37 29.86
N LEU A 92 10.38 19.23 29.54
CA LEU A 92 9.98 18.20 30.49
C LEU A 92 11.02 17.08 30.60
N ALA A 93 11.49 16.58 29.47
CA ALA A 93 12.49 15.51 29.40
C ALA A 93 13.33 15.61 28.14
N TYR A 94 14.54 15.06 28.16
CA TYR A 94 15.48 15.18 27.04
C TYR A 94 16.53 14.06 26.98
N ASN A 95 17.17 13.92 25.82
CA ASN A 95 18.42 13.19 25.62
C ASN A 95 19.30 13.95 24.62
N TYR A 96 20.55 14.21 25.01
CA TYR A 96 21.54 14.93 24.18
C TYR A 96 22.78 14.11 23.80
N THR A 97 22.74 12.80 24.01
CA THR A 97 23.93 11.92 23.92
C THR A 97 23.80 10.82 22.88
N ILE A 98 22.71 10.75 22.11
CA ILE A 98 22.53 9.71 21.10
C ILE A 98 23.50 9.95 19.94
N GLN A 99 24.35 8.96 19.66
CA GLN A 99 25.23 8.94 18.50
C GLN A 99 25.25 7.55 17.89
N LEU A 100 24.92 7.46 16.59
CA LEU A 100 24.96 6.19 15.87
C LEU A 100 26.40 5.74 15.67
N THR A 101 26.66 4.45 15.89
CA THR A 101 27.98 3.83 15.64
C THR A 101 28.04 3.10 14.29
N THR A 102 26.88 2.72 13.77
CA THR A 102 26.68 2.01 12.49
C THR A 102 25.49 2.63 11.76
N ILE A 103 25.24 2.19 10.53
CA ILE A 103 24.05 2.60 9.78
C ILE A 103 22.78 2.15 10.51
N LEU A 104 21.81 3.05 10.65
CA LEU A 104 20.46 2.74 11.08
C LEU A 104 19.59 2.69 9.82
N SER A 105 19.20 1.48 9.41
CA SER A 105 18.35 1.29 8.23
C SER A 105 16.96 1.89 8.43
N ALA A 106 16.37 2.43 7.37
CA ALA A 106 15.00 2.93 7.33
C ALA A 106 14.01 1.90 7.92
N GLY A 107 13.04 2.38 8.70
CA GLY A 107 12.08 1.53 9.39
C GLY A 107 12.63 0.77 10.61
N SER A 108 13.94 0.82 10.89
CA SER A 108 14.50 0.19 12.09
C SER A 108 14.21 1.01 13.34
N VAL A 109 13.93 0.31 14.44
CA VAL A 109 13.67 0.92 15.75
C VAL A 109 14.99 1.29 16.44
N LEU A 110 15.19 2.58 16.72
CA LEU A 110 16.24 3.10 17.57
C LEU A 110 15.69 3.36 18.98
N ARG A 111 16.20 2.61 19.97
CA ARG A 111 15.85 2.80 21.38
C ARG A 111 16.75 3.84 22.04
N TYR A 112 16.19 4.67 22.91
CA TYR A 112 16.94 5.69 23.67
C TYR A 112 16.40 5.85 25.10
N SER A 113 17.23 6.38 25.99
CA SER A 113 16.84 6.78 27.34
C SER A 113 16.47 8.26 27.39
N LEU A 114 15.73 8.70 28.41
CA LEU A 114 15.41 10.10 28.64
C LEU A 114 15.81 10.52 30.05
N ASN A 115 16.32 11.73 30.18
CA ASN A 115 16.45 12.41 31.46
C ASN A 115 15.16 13.18 31.74
N ASN A 116 14.46 12.82 32.82
CA ASN A 116 13.22 13.44 33.28
C ASN A 116 13.44 14.02 34.70
N PRO A 117 14.06 15.20 34.81
CA PRO A 117 14.48 15.74 36.10
C PRO A 117 13.31 16.13 37.01
N ALA A 118 12.16 16.48 36.43
CA ALA A 118 10.98 16.94 37.15
C ALA A 118 9.96 15.82 37.44
N GLY A 119 10.24 14.57 37.03
CA GLY A 119 9.29 13.46 37.17
C GLY A 119 7.98 13.67 36.42
N ALA A 120 8.03 14.40 35.30
CA ALA A 120 6.88 14.66 34.45
C ALA A 120 6.35 13.36 33.84
N THR A 121 5.06 13.33 33.50
CA THR A 121 4.41 12.19 32.85
C THR A 121 4.11 12.49 31.39
N ARG A 122 3.94 11.42 30.59
CA ARG A 122 3.63 11.53 29.16
C ARG A 122 2.44 12.43 28.84
N SER A 123 1.40 12.43 29.68
CA SER A 123 0.20 13.25 29.47
C SER A 123 0.45 14.76 29.55
N GLN A 124 1.62 15.18 30.06
CA GLN A 124 2.03 16.58 30.11
C GLN A 124 2.76 17.01 28.82
N VAL A 125 3.22 16.07 27.99
CA VAL A 125 3.94 16.39 26.75
C VAL A 125 2.96 16.80 25.66
N SER A 126 3.15 18.00 25.12
CA SER A 126 2.35 18.56 24.01
C SER A 126 3.05 18.45 22.66
N TYR A 127 4.39 18.53 22.63
CA TYR A 127 5.15 18.32 21.41
C TYR A 127 6.59 17.86 21.72
N ALA A 128 7.23 17.29 20.71
CA ALA A 128 8.63 16.90 20.77
C ALA A 128 9.44 17.56 19.66
N HIS A 129 10.69 17.89 19.97
CA HIS A 129 11.71 18.21 18.97
C HIS A 129 12.72 17.07 18.90
N VAL A 130 13.11 16.72 17.67
CA VAL A 130 14.16 15.74 17.39
C VAL A 130 15.14 16.37 16.41
N VAL A 131 16.36 16.64 16.85
CA VAL A 131 17.38 17.20 15.96
C VAL A 131 18.26 16.07 15.45
N VAL A 132 18.38 15.93 14.13
CA VAL A 132 19.24 14.94 13.48
C VAL A 132 20.37 15.67 12.77
N LEU A 133 21.60 15.44 13.22
CA LEU A 133 22.81 16.00 12.63
C LEU A 133 23.63 14.87 12.02
N SER A 134 23.57 14.75 10.69
CA SER A 134 24.30 13.72 9.95
C SER A 134 25.78 14.12 9.78
N PRO A 135 26.73 13.18 9.75
CA PRO A 135 28.11 13.46 9.36
C PRO A 135 28.25 13.80 7.86
N GLU A 136 27.21 13.60 7.07
CA GLU A 136 27.20 13.91 5.64
C GLU A 136 27.01 15.38 5.36
N TYR A 137 27.54 15.82 4.22
CA TYR A 137 27.43 17.18 3.71
C TYR A 137 26.72 17.17 2.36
N GLU A 138 25.90 18.19 2.13
CA GLU A 138 25.38 18.52 0.81
C GLU A 138 26.30 19.56 0.16
N THR A 139 26.78 19.27 -1.05
CA THR A 139 27.59 20.20 -1.84
C THR A 139 26.73 20.76 -2.96
N THR A 140 26.48 22.06 -2.97
CA THR A 140 25.75 22.71 -4.07
C THR A 140 26.73 23.48 -4.96
N LEU A 141 26.59 23.32 -6.28
CA LEU A 141 27.29 24.16 -7.26
C LEU A 141 26.62 25.54 -7.28
N VAL A 142 27.28 26.55 -6.74
CA VAL A 142 26.91 27.94 -6.96
C VAL A 142 27.81 28.44 -8.10
N SER A 143 27.21 28.92 -9.19
CA SER A 143 27.88 29.47 -10.39
C SER A 143 29.33 29.94 -10.14
N GLY A 144 30.34 29.15 -10.57
CA GLY A 144 31.77 29.47 -10.44
C GLY A 144 32.59 28.38 -9.74
N ASN A 145 33.73 28.75 -9.15
CA ASN A 145 34.70 27.85 -8.51
C ASN A 145 34.51 27.71 -6.99
N ILE A 146 33.50 28.36 -6.40
CA ILE A 146 33.25 28.35 -4.96
C ILE A 146 32.31 27.17 -4.62
N HIS A 147 32.79 26.28 -3.75
CA HIS A 147 32.02 25.16 -3.22
C HIS A 147 31.65 25.45 -1.77
N VAL A 148 30.36 25.33 -1.45
CA VAL A 148 29.88 25.42 -0.07
C VAL A 148 29.33 24.07 0.34
N ASN A 149 29.81 23.54 1.46
CA ASN A 149 29.37 22.28 2.03
C ASN A 149 28.52 22.57 3.27
N THR A 150 27.22 22.31 3.21
CA THR A 150 26.35 22.35 4.38
C THR A 150 26.20 20.97 4.96
N GLN A 151 26.50 20.82 6.25
CA GLN A 151 26.19 19.60 6.97
C GLN A 151 24.66 19.38 6.94
N LYS A 152 24.23 18.14 6.66
CA LYS A 152 22.81 17.82 6.66
C LYS A 152 22.26 17.89 8.08
N LEU A 153 21.22 18.70 8.27
CA LEU A 153 20.59 18.99 9.55
C LEU A 153 19.07 18.96 9.38
N GLY A 154 18.40 18.19 10.24
CA GLY A 154 16.94 18.15 10.30
C GLY A 154 16.42 18.47 11.69
N LEU A 155 15.40 19.34 11.78
CA LEU A 155 14.57 19.51 12.97
C LEU A 155 13.24 18.79 12.75
N GLY A 156 13.07 17.67 13.42
CA GLY A 156 11.82 16.93 13.55
C GLY A 156 10.93 17.58 14.59
N VAL A 157 9.69 17.88 14.24
CA VAL A 157 8.66 18.35 15.16
C VAL A 157 7.54 17.31 15.19
N SER A 158 7.15 16.91 16.40
CA SER A 158 6.04 16.01 16.65
C SER A 158 4.97 16.73 17.44
N ASP A 159 3.74 16.66 16.95
CA ASP A 159 2.53 17.05 17.67
C ASP A 159 1.98 15.80 18.36
N THR A 160 1.79 15.81 19.69
CA THR A 160 1.31 14.62 20.43
C THR A 160 -0.15 14.29 20.18
N THR A 161 -0.82 15.00 19.27
CA THR A 161 -2.15 14.67 18.75
C THR A 161 -2.12 13.92 17.42
N LYS A 162 -0.96 13.81 16.77
CA LYS A 162 -0.81 13.16 15.46
C LYS A 162 0.02 11.89 15.59
N PHE A 163 -0.48 10.81 14.99
CA PHE A 163 0.15 9.51 15.09
C PHE A 163 0.54 8.98 13.72
N CYS A 164 1.66 8.25 13.63
CA CYS A 164 1.95 7.31 12.54
C CYS A 164 2.39 5.99 13.17
N THR A 165 1.58 4.94 12.98
CA THR A 165 2.01 3.56 13.24
C THR A 165 2.71 3.02 11.99
N PRO A 166 4.04 2.78 12.03
CA PRO A 166 4.77 2.27 10.88
C PRO A 166 4.43 0.80 10.65
N ILE A 167 4.18 0.45 9.40
CA ILE A 167 3.83 -0.90 8.98
C ILE A 167 4.81 -1.31 7.88
N THR A 168 5.62 -2.32 8.19
CA THR A 168 6.58 -2.89 7.24
C THR A 168 5.93 -4.03 6.49
N ILE A 169 5.93 -3.96 5.16
CA ILE A 169 5.41 -4.99 4.26
C ILE A 169 6.60 -5.58 3.52
N THR A 170 6.77 -6.90 3.60
CA THR A 170 7.87 -7.65 2.96
C THR A 170 7.33 -8.56 1.88
N GLU A 171 7.89 -8.46 0.67
CA GLU A 171 7.62 -9.36 -0.44
C GLU A 171 8.33 -10.70 -0.21
N ASN A 172 7.62 -11.82 -0.36
CA ASN A 172 8.15 -13.15 -0.04
C ASN A 172 8.15 -14.15 -1.21
N SER A 173 7.48 -13.83 -2.32
CA SER A 173 7.35 -14.70 -3.50
C SER A 173 8.51 -14.59 -4.49
N GLY A 174 9.32 -13.52 -4.37
CA GLY A 174 10.39 -13.21 -5.31
C GLY A 174 9.91 -12.49 -6.58
N ASN A 175 8.65 -12.04 -6.61
CA ASN A 175 8.08 -11.28 -7.72
C ASN A 175 7.94 -9.80 -7.37
N THR A 176 8.19 -8.92 -8.33
CA THR A 176 7.84 -7.50 -8.18
C THR A 176 6.33 -7.33 -8.35
N LEU A 177 5.68 -6.75 -7.36
CA LEU A 177 4.23 -6.60 -7.31
C LEU A 177 3.83 -5.14 -7.56
N TYR A 178 2.72 -4.95 -8.27
CA TYR A 178 2.13 -3.64 -8.55
C TYR A 178 0.66 -3.64 -8.16
N ASN A 179 0.21 -2.53 -7.59
CA ASN A 179 -1.17 -2.35 -7.12
C ASN A 179 -1.69 -3.56 -6.33
N TYR A 180 -0.90 -4.03 -5.36
CA TYR A 180 -1.18 -5.25 -4.62
C TYR A 180 -1.96 -4.93 -3.33
N SER A 181 -3.13 -5.53 -3.16
CA SER A 181 -3.95 -5.38 -1.96
C SER A 181 -3.36 -6.19 -0.80
N VAL A 182 -2.90 -5.51 0.25
CA VAL A 182 -2.31 -6.13 1.44
C VAL A 182 -3.29 -6.02 2.62
N GLU A 183 -3.58 -7.16 3.28
CA GLU A 183 -4.34 -7.20 4.54
C GLU A 183 -3.42 -6.83 5.70
N ILE A 184 -3.84 -5.86 6.51
CA ILE A 184 -3.14 -5.42 7.71
C ILE A 184 -4.05 -5.72 8.90
N VAL A 185 -3.65 -6.71 9.68
CA VAL A 185 -4.37 -7.13 10.89
C VAL A 185 -3.67 -6.56 12.12
N ILE A 186 -4.43 -5.85 12.94
CA ILE A 186 -4.00 -5.34 14.24
C ILE A 186 -4.90 -5.95 15.30
N ASP A 187 -4.31 -6.77 16.17
CA ASP A 187 -5.01 -7.42 17.27
C ASP A 187 -4.24 -7.16 18.57
N ASP A 188 -4.78 -6.25 19.39
CA ASP A 188 -4.31 -5.93 20.74
C ASP A 188 -5.32 -6.44 21.80
N SER A 189 -6.20 -7.39 21.44
CA SER A 189 -7.25 -7.87 22.33
C SER A 189 -6.67 -8.49 23.61
N ALA A 190 -5.57 -9.23 23.49
CA ALA A 190 -4.84 -9.83 24.62
C ALA A 190 -3.88 -8.87 25.33
N THR A 191 -3.63 -7.67 24.79
CA THR A 191 -2.66 -6.72 25.34
C THR A 191 -3.32 -5.80 26.37
N THR A 192 -3.01 -6.03 27.66
CA THR A 192 -3.57 -5.24 28.77
C THR A 192 -2.77 -3.97 29.09
N ASN A 193 -1.49 -3.91 28.70
CA ASN A 193 -0.64 -2.74 28.90
C ASN A 193 -0.78 -1.77 27.71
N PRO A 194 -1.35 -0.55 27.90
CA PRO A 194 -1.51 0.42 26.82
C PRO A 194 -0.20 0.91 26.19
N GLU A 195 0.92 0.73 26.86
CA GLU A 195 2.25 1.04 26.31
C GLU A 195 2.69 0.08 25.21
N LEU A 196 2.07 -1.10 25.13
CA LEU A 196 2.40 -2.14 24.14
C LEU A 196 1.37 -2.24 23.02
N TRP A 197 0.36 -1.37 23.01
CA TRP A 197 -0.61 -1.33 21.92
C TRP A 197 0.06 -0.89 20.62
N LYS A 198 -0.44 -1.42 19.50
CA LYS A 198 -0.05 -1.04 18.14
C LYS A 198 -0.75 0.24 17.69
N LEU A 199 -1.92 0.51 18.25
CA LEU A 199 -2.69 1.74 18.06
C LEU A 199 -3.07 2.34 19.41
N ASP A 200 -3.22 3.66 19.46
CA ASP A 200 -3.95 4.28 20.56
C ASP A 200 -5.46 4.12 20.33
N TRP A 201 -6.02 3.07 20.92
CA TRP A 201 -7.43 2.69 20.79
C TRP A 201 -8.42 3.71 21.35
N ASN A 202 -7.95 4.68 22.15
CA ASN A 202 -8.80 5.78 22.64
C ASN A 202 -8.94 6.93 21.63
N ILE A 203 -8.04 6.99 20.64
CA ILE A 203 -7.94 8.10 19.70
C ILE A 203 -8.31 7.66 18.27
N VAL A 204 -7.92 6.44 17.88
CA VAL A 204 -8.16 5.95 16.52
C VAL A 204 -9.66 5.92 16.21
N ASN A 205 -10.03 6.45 15.05
CA ASN A 205 -11.40 6.46 14.54
C ASN A 205 -11.36 6.29 13.02
N GLY A 206 -12.32 5.55 12.47
CA GLY A 206 -12.40 5.27 11.04
C GLY A 206 -12.58 6.51 10.16
N SER A 207 -13.01 7.63 10.72
CA SER A 207 -13.17 8.89 9.99
C SER A 207 -11.90 9.76 9.97
N SER A 208 -10.92 9.51 10.86
CA SER A 208 -9.72 10.33 11.04
C SER A 208 -8.41 9.62 10.66
N LEU A 209 -8.50 8.38 10.17
CA LEU A 209 -7.34 7.59 9.78
C LEU A 209 -7.11 7.57 8.27
N TYR A 210 -5.85 7.42 7.87
CA TYR A 210 -5.44 7.28 6.47
C TYR A 210 -4.05 6.63 6.37
N PHE A 211 -3.73 6.11 5.19
CA PHE A 211 -2.43 5.51 4.90
C PHE A 211 -1.62 6.39 3.96
N THR A 212 -0.32 6.51 4.25
CA THR A 212 0.65 7.13 3.34
C THR A 212 1.84 6.21 3.12
N ASP A 213 2.51 6.37 1.98
CA ASP A 213 3.86 5.84 1.79
C ASP A 213 4.91 6.66 2.57
N ASP A 214 6.17 6.27 2.41
CA ASP A 214 7.37 6.93 2.96
C ASP A 214 7.59 8.37 2.48
N ASN A 215 6.89 8.79 1.42
CA ASN A 215 6.96 10.11 0.81
C ASN A 215 5.70 10.96 1.12
N ASP A 216 4.92 10.60 2.13
CA ASP A 216 3.66 11.28 2.51
C ASP A 216 2.56 11.19 1.45
N ARG A 217 2.70 10.31 0.45
CA ARG A 217 1.69 10.16 -0.61
C ARG A 217 0.58 9.24 -0.13
N PRO A 218 -0.70 9.65 -0.22
CA PRO A 218 -1.81 8.85 0.25
C PRO A 218 -1.99 7.56 -0.57
N LEU A 219 -2.32 6.49 0.13
CA LEU A 219 -2.58 5.16 -0.43
C LEU A 219 -4.08 4.85 -0.35
N TYR A 220 -4.60 4.16 -1.37
CA TYR A 220 -5.97 3.66 -1.31
C TYR A 220 -6.10 2.58 -0.25
N PHE A 221 -7.15 2.66 0.55
CA PHE A 221 -7.39 1.74 1.65
C PHE A 221 -8.88 1.49 1.87
N TRP A 222 -9.16 0.41 2.60
CA TRP A 222 -10.49 0.09 3.07
C TRP A 222 -10.44 -0.40 4.51
N ILE A 223 -11.43 0.02 5.29
CA ILE A 223 -11.62 -0.40 6.67
C ILE A 223 -12.60 -1.56 6.64
N GLN A 224 -12.09 -2.78 6.72
CA GLN A 224 -12.95 -3.95 6.87
C GLN A 224 -13.59 -3.98 8.24
N GLN A 225 -12.77 -3.72 9.27
CA GLN A 225 -13.21 -3.69 10.65
C GLN A 225 -12.35 -2.74 11.46
N LEU A 226 -13.00 -1.98 12.34
CA LEU A 226 -12.36 -1.22 13.40
C LEU A 226 -13.22 -1.34 14.66
N ASP A 227 -12.86 -2.29 15.52
CA ASP A 227 -13.51 -2.52 16.81
C ASP A 227 -12.60 -2.00 17.92
N THR A 228 -12.83 -0.75 18.32
CA THR A 228 -12.04 -0.09 19.37
C THR A 228 -12.27 -0.68 20.75
N ASN A 229 -13.41 -1.34 21.00
CA ASN A 229 -13.71 -1.97 22.29
C ASN A 229 -12.91 -3.26 22.47
N ASN A 230 -12.92 -4.12 21.44
CA ASN A 230 -12.16 -5.37 21.45
C ASN A 230 -10.70 -5.19 21.04
N ARG A 231 -10.31 -3.98 20.60
CA ARG A 231 -8.96 -3.63 20.14
C ARG A 231 -8.50 -4.48 18.96
N ILE A 232 -9.39 -4.64 17.98
CA ILE A 232 -9.15 -5.39 16.74
C ILE A 232 -9.45 -4.49 15.56
N ALA A 233 -8.53 -4.42 14.62
CA ALA A 233 -8.70 -3.73 13.35
C ALA A 233 -8.18 -4.57 12.19
N VAL A 234 -8.89 -4.51 11.07
CA VAL A 234 -8.51 -5.15 9.81
C VAL A 234 -8.64 -4.10 8.72
N PHE A 235 -7.52 -3.79 8.09
CA PHE A 235 -7.44 -2.86 6.98
C PHE A 235 -6.96 -3.58 5.74
N TRP A 236 -7.37 -3.07 4.58
CA TRP A 236 -6.77 -3.40 3.31
C TRP A 236 -6.15 -2.16 2.71
N VAL A 237 -4.91 -2.28 2.22
CA VAL A 237 -4.19 -1.17 1.63
C VAL A 237 -3.65 -1.60 0.27
N ASN A 238 -3.88 -0.78 -0.75
CA ASN A 238 -3.30 -0.99 -2.07
C ASN A 238 -1.88 -0.44 -2.10
N ILE A 239 -0.90 -1.32 -2.28
CA ILE A 239 0.51 -1.00 -2.39
C ILE A 239 0.86 -0.82 -3.88
N PRO A 240 1.18 0.41 -4.35
CA PRO A 240 1.41 0.66 -5.77
C PRO A 240 2.61 -0.08 -6.33
N TYR A 241 3.65 -0.27 -5.51
CA TYR A 241 4.90 -0.93 -5.88
C TYR A 241 5.51 -1.63 -4.67
N LEU A 242 5.80 -2.93 -4.82
CA LEU A 242 6.51 -3.73 -3.83
C LEU A 242 7.59 -4.55 -4.58
N PRO A 243 8.89 -4.22 -4.42
CA PRO A 243 9.96 -4.90 -5.14
C PRO A 243 10.12 -6.36 -4.70
N ALA A 244 10.51 -7.24 -5.64
CA ALA A 244 10.83 -8.64 -5.39
C ALA A 244 11.82 -8.82 -4.22
N ASN A 245 11.48 -9.66 -3.25
CA ASN A 245 12.22 -9.90 -2.00
C ASN A 245 12.51 -8.62 -1.18
N GLY A 246 11.85 -7.51 -1.51
CA GLY A 246 12.08 -6.21 -0.92
C GLY A 246 11.06 -5.86 0.15
N LYS A 247 11.18 -4.64 0.66
CA LYS A 247 10.32 -4.12 1.72
C LYS A 247 9.86 -2.72 1.39
N VAL A 248 8.66 -2.39 1.84
CA VAL A 248 8.15 -1.02 1.88
C VAL A 248 7.63 -0.75 3.29
N VAL A 249 7.70 0.51 3.72
CA VAL A 249 7.12 0.97 4.98
C VAL A 249 6.00 1.95 4.65
N VAL A 250 4.83 1.71 5.23
CA VAL A 250 3.68 2.61 5.13
C VAL A 250 3.32 3.13 6.51
N CYS A 251 2.81 4.35 6.58
CA CYS A 251 2.30 4.95 7.82
C CYS A 251 0.78 4.79 7.90
N LEU A 252 0.28 4.16 8.97
CA LEU A 252 -1.10 4.35 9.39
C LEU A 252 -1.18 5.62 10.24
N ASN A 253 -1.68 6.69 9.63
CA ASN A 253 -1.84 7.98 10.28
C ASN A 253 -3.22 8.10 10.92
N TYR A 254 -3.30 8.70 12.11
CA TYR A 254 -4.57 9.02 12.78
C TYR A 254 -4.40 10.15 13.81
N GLY A 255 -5.51 10.63 14.38
CA GLY A 255 -5.54 11.77 15.31
C GLY A 255 -5.65 13.15 14.64
N VAL A 256 -5.67 13.19 13.30
CA VAL A 256 -5.90 14.42 12.52
C VAL A 256 -7.36 14.47 12.07
N TRP A 257 -8.05 15.58 12.37
CA TRP A 257 -9.43 15.81 11.95
C TRP A 257 -9.59 17.12 11.15
N PRO A 258 -10.26 17.08 9.98
CA PRO A 258 -10.73 15.89 9.25
C PRO A 258 -9.58 15.09 8.61
N ASN A 259 -9.84 13.84 8.22
CA ASN A 259 -8.91 13.07 7.39
C ASN A 259 -8.63 13.85 6.08
N PRO A 260 -7.40 14.30 5.82
CA PRO A 260 -7.06 15.09 4.62
C PRO A 260 -7.16 14.28 3.31
N TYR A 261 -7.22 12.95 3.40
CA TYR A 261 -7.21 12.02 2.28
C TYR A 261 -8.43 11.08 2.28
N ASN A 262 -9.59 11.58 2.74
CA ASN A 262 -10.82 10.78 2.82
C ASN A 262 -11.22 10.09 1.50
N LYS A 263 -10.93 10.69 0.34
CA LYS A 263 -11.18 10.11 -1.00
C LYS A 263 -10.38 8.83 -1.30
N TYR A 264 -9.36 8.52 -0.50
CA TYR A 264 -8.57 7.30 -0.63
C TYR A 264 -9.15 6.13 0.17
N GLN A 265 -10.15 6.37 1.01
CA GLN A 265 -10.96 5.31 1.61
C GLN A 265 -11.97 4.78 0.58
N ASP A 266 -11.49 4.03 -0.39
CA ASP A 266 -12.27 3.58 -1.55
C ASP A 266 -11.99 2.10 -1.83
N LEU A 267 -12.96 1.26 -1.46
CA LEU A 267 -12.93 -0.19 -1.63
C LEU A 267 -12.69 -0.59 -3.10
N TYR A 268 -13.27 0.14 -4.06
CA TYR A 268 -13.15 -0.15 -5.50
C TYR A 268 -11.78 0.22 -6.08
N LYS A 269 -10.95 0.93 -5.32
CA LYS A 269 -9.56 1.24 -5.67
C LYS A 269 -8.55 0.36 -4.93
N VAL A 270 -9.02 -0.42 -3.96
CA VAL A 270 -8.20 -1.39 -3.24
C VAL A 270 -8.12 -2.72 -3.96
N PHE A 271 -9.22 -3.15 -4.57
CA PHE A 271 -9.38 -4.47 -5.17
C PHE A 271 -9.59 -4.40 -6.70
N LEU A 272 -9.34 -5.51 -7.40
CA LEU A 272 -9.51 -5.61 -8.85
C LEU A 272 -10.99 -5.60 -9.26
N PHE A 273 -11.84 -6.17 -8.39
CA PHE A 273 -13.28 -6.24 -8.57
C PHE A 273 -13.96 -6.39 -7.22
N VAL A 274 -15.13 -5.78 -7.09
CA VAL A 274 -15.94 -5.76 -5.89
C VAL A 274 -17.40 -5.75 -6.33
N ASP A 275 -18.20 -6.63 -5.75
CA ASP A 275 -19.65 -6.53 -5.81
C ASP A 275 -20.21 -6.82 -4.42
N ASP A 276 -20.96 -5.87 -3.87
CA ASP A 276 -21.66 -5.98 -2.58
C ASP A 276 -23.11 -6.43 -2.75
N PHE A 277 -23.51 -6.76 -3.98
CA PHE A 277 -24.85 -7.15 -4.39
C PHE A 277 -25.93 -6.22 -3.85
N ASN A 278 -25.69 -4.90 -3.81
CA ASN A 278 -26.77 -3.94 -3.58
C ASN A 278 -27.85 -4.03 -4.67
N THR A 279 -27.42 -4.24 -5.92
CA THR A 279 -28.27 -4.54 -7.08
C THR A 279 -27.53 -5.49 -8.01
N PHE A 280 -28.25 -6.29 -8.82
CA PHE A 280 -27.58 -7.07 -9.87
C PHE A 280 -27.07 -6.14 -10.97
N ASN A 281 -25.75 -6.11 -11.18
CA ASN A 281 -25.11 -5.27 -12.17
C ASN A 281 -24.87 -6.03 -13.50
N PRO A 282 -25.68 -5.82 -14.55
CA PRO A 282 -25.52 -6.51 -15.83
C PRO A 282 -24.28 -6.08 -16.61
N ASP A 283 -23.61 -5.00 -16.24
CA ASP A 283 -22.34 -4.61 -16.86
C ASP A 283 -21.14 -5.38 -16.26
N ALA A 284 -21.31 -5.92 -15.04
CA ALA A 284 -20.30 -6.72 -14.36
C ALA A 284 -20.48 -8.23 -14.56
N TRP A 285 -21.72 -8.69 -14.74
CA TRP A 285 -22.08 -10.11 -14.74
C TRP A 285 -22.87 -10.52 -15.97
N ASP A 286 -22.59 -11.73 -16.44
CA ASP A 286 -23.48 -12.52 -17.28
C ASP A 286 -24.21 -13.57 -16.43
N SER A 287 -25.32 -14.09 -16.95
CA SER A 287 -26.11 -15.13 -16.29
C SER A 287 -26.76 -16.07 -17.30
N ASN A 288 -27.00 -17.31 -16.89
CA ASN A 288 -27.73 -18.29 -17.73
C ASN A 288 -29.25 -18.07 -17.71
N SER A 289 -29.73 -17.40 -16.66
CA SER A 289 -31.14 -17.17 -16.38
C SER A 289 -31.31 -15.87 -15.58
N GLN A 290 -32.55 -15.42 -15.41
CA GLN A 290 -32.82 -14.23 -14.60
C GLN A 290 -32.57 -14.53 -13.12
N VAL A 291 -31.72 -13.72 -12.48
CA VAL A 291 -31.39 -13.85 -11.05
C VAL A 291 -32.00 -12.72 -10.23
N THR A 292 -32.03 -12.91 -8.91
CA THR A 292 -32.61 -11.95 -7.96
C THR A 292 -31.54 -11.47 -6.98
N VAL A 293 -31.51 -10.15 -6.79
CA VAL A 293 -30.78 -9.50 -5.71
C VAL A 293 -31.79 -8.79 -4.81
N ASN A 294 -31.74 -9.05 -3.51
CA ASN A 294 -32.63 -8.43 -2.53
C ASN A 294 -31.85 -8.12 -1.25
N ASN A 295 -31.97 -6.89 -0.73
CA ASN A 295 -31.31 -6.45 0.50
C ASN A 295 -29.80 -6.75 0.57
N GLY A 296 -29.05 -6.50 -0.51
CA GLY A 296 -27.60 -6.75 -0.50
C GLY A 296 -27.20 -8.22 -0.70
N ILE A 297 -28.13 -9.08 -1.16
CA ILE A 297 -27.89 -10.53 -1.26
C ILE A 297 -28.32 -11.03 -2.63
N LEU A 298 -27.38 -11.60 -3.38
CA LEU A 298 -27.66 -12.39 -4.58
C LEU A 298 -28.20 -13.77 -4.18
N THR A 299 -29.29 -14.18 -4.81
CA THR A 299 -29.94 -15.48 -4.61
C THR A 299 -29.86 -16.31 -5.88
N LEU A 300 -29.30 -17.52 -5.79
CA LEU A 300 -29.25 -18.49 -6.87
C LEU A 300 -30.07 -19.73 -6.51
N ASN A 301 -31.20 -19.92 -7.18
CA ASN A 301 -32.01 -21.14 -7.08
C ASN A 301 -31.41 -22.27 -7.94
N GLY A 302 -31.88 -23.50 -7.76
CA GLY A 302 -31.53 -24.60 -8.67
C GLY A 302 -31.75 -24.22 -10.13
N GLY A 303 -30.71 -24.41 -10.94
CA GLY A 303 -30.66 -24.08 -12.36
C GLY A 303 -30.11 -22.67 -12.65
N GLN A 304 -29.53 -21.97 -11.68
CA GLN A 304 -29.07 -20.58 -11.84
C GLN A 304 -27.58 -20.42 -11.56
N TRP A 305 -26.87 -19.71 -12.44
CA TRP A 305 -25.47 -19.32 -12.26
C TRP A 305 -25.15 -18.00 -12.95
N VAL A 306 -24.14 -17.33 -12.40
CA VAL A 306 -23.61 -16.05 -12.88
C VAL A 306 -22.10 -16.11 -12.98
N TRP A 307 -21.53 -15.37 -13.91
CA TRP A 307 -20.07 -15.25 -14.08
C TRP A 307 -19.68 -13.83 -14.47
N THR A 308 -18.47 -13.44 -14.13
CA THR A 308 -17.98 -12.08 -14.38
C THR A 308 -17.77 -11.87 -15.88
N LYS A 309 -18.04 -10.64 -16.35
CA LYS A 309 -17.60 -10.18 -17.67
C LYS A 309 -16.13 -9.77 -17.67
N GLN A 310 -15.64 -9.31 -16.52
CA GLN A 310 -14.26 -8.93 -16.31
C GLN A 310 -13.37 -10.16 -16.16
N ASN A 311 -12.24 -10.12 -16.86
CA ASN A 311 -11.14 -11.07 -16.78
C ASN A 311 -10.12 -10.62 -15.72
N PHE A 312 -9.50 -11.58 -15.02
CA PHE A 312 -8.56 -11.31 -13.91
C PHE A 312 -7.16 -11.86 -14.18
N GLY A 313 -6.95 -12.46 -15.36
CA GLY A 313 -5.67 -13.03 -15.76
C GLY A 313 -5.40 -14.37 -15.06
N GLU A 314 -4.18 -14.53 -14.57
CA GLU A 314 -3.68 -15.86 -14.19
C GLU A 314 -3.43 -16.01 -12.68
N HIS A 315 -3.36 -14.88 -11.96
CA HIS A 315 -2.89 -14.80 -10.56
C HIS A 315 -3.81 -13.94 -9.72
N TYR A 316 -4.78 -14.56 -9.06
CA TYR A 316 -5.74 -13.83 -8.22
C TYR A 316 -6.28 -14.67 -7.07
N ALA A 317 -6.82 -13.97 -6.09
CA ALA A 317 -7.63 -14.53 -5.02
C ALA A 317 -9.03 -13.93 -5.09
N VAL A 318 -10.04 -14.78 -4.98
CA VAL A 318 -11.45 -14.42 -4.84
C VAL A 318 -11.86 -14.68 -3.40
N HIS A 319 -12.40 -13.68 -2.74
CA HIS A 319 -13.01 -13.81 -1.42
C HIS A 319 -14.50 -13.52 -1.52
N MET A 320 -15.33 -14.31 -0.84
CA MET A 320 -16.78 -14.08 -0.82
C MET A 320 -17.41 -14.51 0.49
N LEU A 321 -18.48 -13.82 0.88
CA LEU A 321 -19.40 -14.27 1.91
C LEU A 321 -20.56 -15.01 1.24
N ALA A 322 -20.71 -16.28 1.57
CA ALA A 322 -21.69 -17.17 0.95
C ALA A 322 -22.48 -17.97 1.99
N TYR A 323 -23.69 -18.38 1.62
CA TYR A 323 -24.49 -19.40 2.28
C TYR A 323 -24.77 -20.49 1.25
N LEU A 324 -24.16 -21.66 1.45
CA LEU A 324 -24.29 -22.80 0.53
C LEU A 324 -25.58 -23.56 0.85
N GLY A 325 -26.56 -23.49 -0.06
CA GLY A 325 -27.84 -24.19 0.05
C GLY A 325 -27.74 -25.64 -0.43
N TYR A 326 -28.43 -26.55 0.26
CA TYR A 326 -28.39 -27.99 -0.04
C TYR A 326 -28.86 -28.34 -1.45
N GLU A 327 -28.32 -29.43 -1.98
CA GLU A 327 -28.93 -30.14 -3.11
C GLU A 327 -30.24 -30.84 -2.69
N ASN A 328 -31.04 -31.31 -3.67
CA ASN A 328 -32.37 -31.88 -3.42
C ASN A 328 -32.49 -33.38 -3.78
N GLY A 329 -31.37 -34.07 -3.93
CA GLY A 329 -31.25 -35.46 -4.36
C GLY A 329 -31.43 -35.68 -5.87
N THR A 330 -31.47 -34.61 -6.67
CA THR A 330 -31.56 -34.75 -8.14
C THR A 330 -30.27 -35.36 -8.68
N GLN A 331 -30.39 -36.49 -9.38
CA GLN A 331 -29.25 -37.18 -9.93
C GLN A 331 -28.52 -36.31 -10.98
N PHE A 332 -27.24 -36.04 -10.74
CA PHE A 332 -26.30 -35.53 -11.73
C PHE A 332 -25.75 -36.70 -12.54
N LYS A 333 -26.07 -36.76 -13.83
CA LYS A 333 -25.78 -37.90 -14.71
C LYS A 333 -24.30 -37.99 -15.03
N ASN A 334 -23.64 -36.85 -15.21
CA ASN A 334 -22.22 -36.79 -15.60
C ASN A 334 -21.26 -36.80 -14.40
N ALA A 335 -21.53 -37.65 -13.41
CA ALA A 335 -20.66 -37.91 -12.25
C ALA A 335 -20.36 -39.42 -12.13
N PRO A 336 -19.39 -39.83 -11.27
CA PRO A 336 -19.06 -41.24 -10.96
C PRO A 336 -20.24 -42.08 -10.42
N ASN A 337 -21.20 -42.42 -11.26
CA ASN A 337 -22.41 -43.15 -10.88
C ASN A 337 -22.20 -44.67 -10.93
N THR A 338 -22.87 -45.39 -10.02
CA THR A 338 -22.92 -46.86 -10.00
C THR A 338 -24.36 -47.33 -10.04
N ALA A 339 -24.59 -48.62 -10.34
CA ALA A 339 -25.95 -49.18 -10.40
C ALA A 339 -26.77 -49.03 -9.10
N LYS A 340 -26.12 -48.82 -7.94
CA LYS A 340 -26.78 -48.68 -6.62
C LYS A 340 -26.63 -47.30 -5.99
N ARG A 341 -25.76 -46.43 -6.51
CA ARG A 341 -25.45 -45.13 -5.90
C ARG A 341 -25.21 -44.09 -6.97
N TYR A 342 -25.74 -42.90 -6.74
CA TYR A 342 -25.58 -41.76 -7.64
C TYR A 342 -25.17 -40.51 -6.86
N TYR A 343 -24.77 -39.47 -7.59
CA TYR A 343 -24.41 -38.17 -7.05
C TYR A 343 -25.44 -37.12 -7.42
N SER A 344 -25.62 -36.13 -6.55
CA SER A 344 -26.48 -34.97 -6.72
C SER A 344 -25.62 -33.73 -6.52
N LEU A 345 -25.59 -32.84 -7.52
CA LEU A 345 -24.84 -31.58 -7.45
C LEU A 345 -25.72 -30.49 -6.83
N GLY A 346 -25.16 -29.65 -5.99
CA GLY A 346 -25.83 -28.49 -5.42
C GLY A 346 -25.17 -27.21 -5.94
N PRO A 347 -24.54 -26.41 -5.05
CA PRO A 347 -23.78 -25.26 -5.45
C PRO A 347 -22.48 -25.66 -6.13
N PHE A 348 -21.98 -24.77 -6.97
CA PHE A 348 -20.66 -24.86 -7.55
C PHE A 348 -20.01 -23.49 -7.64
N ILE A 349 -18.68 -23.48 -7.61
CA ILE A 349 -17.87 -22.26 -7.60
C ILE A 349 -16.92 -22.34 -8.78
N MET A 350 -17.12 -21.47 -9.78
CA MET A 350 -16.29 -21.38 -10.98
C MET A 350 -15.05 -20.54 -10.64
N GLY A 351 -13.95 -21.23 -10.31
CA GLY A 351 -12.72 -20.59 -9.87
C GLY A 351 -11.85 -20.05 -11.01
N TYR A 352 -12.01 -20.61 -12.21
CA TYR A 352 -11.39 -20.14 -13.44
C TYR A 352 -12.29 -20.44 -14.64
N ILE A 353 -12.55 -19.45 -15.47
CA ILE A 353 -13.23 -19.59 -16.76
C ILE A 353 -12.24 -19.17 -17.84
N SER A 354 -12.04 -20.09 -18.80
CA SER A 354 -11.15 -19.90 -19.94
C SER A 354 -11.76 -18.99 -21.02
N PRO A 355 -10.96 -18.47 -21.98
CA PRO A 355 -11.47 -17.69 -23.10
C PRO A 355 -12.49 -18.44 -23.98
N SER A 356 -12.49 -19.78 -23.93
CA SER A 356 -13.45 -20.63 -24.63
C SER A 356 -14.67 -20.99 -23.78
N ASP A 357 -14.95 -20.22 -22.73
CA ASP A 357 -16.10 -20.38 -21.83
C ASP A 357 -16.13 -21.71 -21.04
N VAL A 358 -15.01 -22.46 -21.04
CA VAL A 358 -14.87 -23.65 -20.20
C VAL A 358 -14.59 -23.20 -18.77
N ALA A 359 -15.51 -23.52 -17.86
CA ALA A 359 -15.42 -23.25 -16.43
C ALA A 359 -14.80 -24.43 -15.68
N TYR A 360 -13.74 -24.16 -14.92
CA TYR A 360 -13.09 -25.08 -14.00
C TYR A 360 -13.54 -24.72 -12.58
N SER A 361 -14.24 -25.65 -11.95
CA SER A 361 -15.09 -25.36 -10.80
C SER A 361 -14.94 -26.38 -9.69
N GLU A 362 -15.25 -25.96 -8.47
CA GLU A 362 -15.62 -26.89 -7.40
C GLU A 362 -17.12 -27.17 -7.50
N GLY A 363 -17.51 -28.42 -7.74
CA GLY A 363 -18.87 -28.89 -7.55
C GLY A 363 -19.07 -29.43 -6.14
N ILE A 364 -20.12 -29.00 -5.44
CA ILE A 364 -20.42 -29.38 -4.06
C ILE A 364 -21.81 -30.03 -4.03
N GLY A 365 -21.96 -31.18 -3.38
CA GLY A 365 -23.20 -31.95 -3.42
C GLY A 365 -23.24 -33.13 -2.45
N GLY A 366 -23.97 -34.17 -2.82
CA GLY A 366 -24.20 -35.34 -1.98
C GLY A 366 -24.20 -36.65 -2.78
N ARG A 367 -23.88 -37.75 -2.10
CA ARG A 367 -23.98 -39.11 -2.64
C ARG A 367 -25.20 -39.83 -2.05
N TYR A 368 -25.92 -40.54 -2.91
CA TYR A 368 -27.19 -41.19 -2.59
C TYR A 368 -27.17 -42.68 -2.87
N GLY A 369 -27.96 -43.43 -2.09
CA GLY A 369 -28.29 -44.85 -2.29
C GLY A 369 -29.78 -45.12 -2.14
N GLY A 370 -30.62 -44.20 -2.61
CA GLY A 370 -32.06 -44.10 -2.31
C GLY A 370 -32.38 -43.20 -1.10
N ILE A 371 -31.41 -43.03 -0.20
CA ILE A 371 -31.37 -42.00 0.84
C ILE A 371 -30.01 -41.30 0.78
N PHE A 372 -29.91 -40.11 1.40
CA PHE A 372 -28.64 -39.41 1.56
C PHE A 372 -27.64 -40.29 2.31
N VAL A 373 -26.42 -40.40 1.77
CA VAL A 373 -25.35 -41.21 2.37
C VAL A 373 -24.30 -40.30 2.98
N GLN A 374 -23.73 -39.38 2.20
CA GLN A 374 -22.65 -38.50 2.62
C GLN A 374 -22.47 -37.33 1.65
N ASP A 375 -21.93 -36.22 2.15
CA ASP A 375 -21.48 -35.10 1.32
C ASP A 375 -20.43 -35.54 0.29
N ALA A 376 -20.47 -34.90 -0.86
CA ALA A 376 -19.54 -35.10 -1.95
C ALA A 376 -19.08 -33.74 -2.50
N LYS A 377 -17.87 -33.71 -3.01
CA LYS A 377 -17.30 -32.55 -3.68
C LYS A 377 -16.32 -33.01 -4.76
N GLY A 378 -15.96 -32.16 -5.71
CA GLY A 378 -15.03 -32.54 -6.77
C GLY A 378 -14.91 -31.53 -7.88
N GLU A 379 -13.95 -31.77 -8.77
CA GLU A 379 -13.72 -30.92 -9.93
C GLU A 379 -14.92 -31.02 -10.88
N LEU A 380 -15.57 -29.90 -11.16
CA LEU A 380 -16.62 -29.77 -12.16
C LEU A 380 -16.09 -28.95 -13.32
N THR A 381 -16.13 -29.51 -14.52
CA THR A 381 -15.79 -28.81 -15.76
C THR A 381 -16.98 -28.82 -16.71
N PHE A 382 -17.33 -27.67 -17.28
CA PHE A 382 -18.43 -27.52 -18.24
C PHE A 382 -18.25 -26.25 -19.09
N THR A 383 -19.01 -26.10 -20.19
CA THR A 383 -18.93 -24.91 -21.05
C THR A 383 -20.13 -24.01 -20.81
N LEU A 384 -19.88 -22.71 -20.55
CA LEU A 384 -20.93 -21.71 -20.35
C LEU A 384 -21.60 -21.33 -21.68
N PRO A 385 -22.87 -20.89 -21.66
CA PRO A 385 -23.77 -20.77 -20.50
C PRO A 385 -24.57 -22.05 -20.23
N ASP A 386 -24.21 -23.18 -20.85
CA ASP A 386 -25.00 -24.42 -20.83
C ASP A 386 -25.11 -25.05 -19.44
N ASP A 387 -26.07 -25.97 -19.29
CA ASP A 387 -26.24 -26.78 -18.10
C ASP A 387 -25.03 -27.72 -17.90
N PRO A 388 -24.38 -27.71 -16.72
CA PRO A 388 -23.24 -28.60 -16.44
C PRO A 388 -23.57 -30.09 -16.56
N ASP A 389 -24.82 -30.52 -16.39
CA ASP A 389 -25.22 -31.93 -16.58
C ASP A 389 -25.38 -32.30 -18.07
N SER A 390 -25.38 -31.31 -18.98
CA SER A 390 -25.53 -31.54 -20.42
C SER A 390 -24.20 -31.71 -21.13
N ASN A 391 -23.20 -30.88 -20.81
CA ASN A 391 -21.92 -30.84 -21.52
C ASN A 391 -20.69 -30.99 -20.61
N GLY A 392 -20.89 -31.09 -19.30
CA GLY A 392 -19.83 -31.15 -18.32
C GLY A 392 -19.56 -32.54 -17.77
N TYR A 393 -18.57 -32.61 -16.88
CA TYR A 393 -18.26 -33.77 -16.05
C TYR A 393 -17.88 -33.30 -14.64
N TRP A 394 -18.38 -33.99 -13.62
CA TRP A 394 -18.08 -33.73 -12.22
C TRP A 394 -17.38 -34.94 -11.60
N ASP A 395 -16.08 -34.82 -11.32
CA ASP A 395 -15.29 -35.87 -10.66
C ASP A 395 -15.52 -35.90 -9.14
N ALA A 396 -16.77 -36.22 -8.76
CA ALA A 396 -17.23 -36.18 -7.39
C ALA A 396 -16.59 -37.26 -6.50
N SER A 397 -16.15 -36.87 -5.31
CA SER A 397 -15.61 -37.76 -4.28
C SER A 397 -16.18 -37.43 -2.90
N ILE A 398 -16.13 -38.41 -1.98
CA ILE A 398 -16.57 -38.25 -0.58
C ILE A 398 -15.40 -37.94 0.37
N SER A 399 -14.31 -37.38 -0.16
CA SER A 399 -13.08 -37.14 0.60
C SER A 399 -13.19 -35.95 1.57
N SER A 400 -12.68 -36.11 2.79
CA SER A 400 -12.54 -35.02 3.76
C SER A 400 -11.48 -33.99 3.32
N PRO A 401 -11.59 -32.72 3.77
CA PRO A 401 -12.68 -32.14 4.58
C PRO A 401 -13.95 -31.90 3.77
N GLN A 402 -15.15 -31.93 4.37
CA GLN A 402 -16.40 -31.64 3.65
C GLN A 402 -16.86 -30.20 3.88
N TYR A 403 -17.56 -29.62 2.90
CA TYR A 403 -18.10 -28.28 3.02
C TYR A 403 -19.15 -28.25 4.14
N THR A 404 -19.15 -27.17 4.90
CA THR A 404 -20.25 -26.87 5.79
C THR A 404 -21.33 -26.11 5.04
N TRP A 405 -22.56 -26.62 5.15
CA TRP A 405 -23.74 -26.12 4.47
C TRP A 405 -24.62 -25.32 5.41
N ASN A 406 -25.62 -24.64 4.84
CA ASN A 406 -26.73 -24.03 5.56
C ASN A 406 -26.34 -23.02 6.66
N GLN A 407 -25.20 -22.36 6.50
CA GLN A 407 -24.79 -21.23 7.32
C GLN A 407 -23.93 -20.26 6.49
N TRP A 408 -23.89 -19.01 6.93
CA TRP A 408 -23.00 -18.02 6.34
C TRP A 408 -21.55 -18.37 6.64
N THR A 409 -20.72 -18.35 5.60
CA THR A 409 -19.32 -18.76 5.64
C THR A 409 -18.52 -17.91 4.67
N TYR A 410 -17.23 -17.77 4.92
CA TYR A 410 -16.32 -17.19 3.94
C TYR A 410 -15.78 -18.31 3.05
N LEU A 411 -15.85 -18.08 1.74
CA LEU A 411 -15.20 -18.91 0.75
C LEU A 411 -14.05 -18.12 0.15
N THR A 412 -12.95 -18.81 -0.12
CA THR A 412 -11.84 -18.24 -0.86
C THR A 412 -11.40 -19.20 -1.95
N VAL A 413 -11.09 -18.64 -3.11
CA VAL A 413 -10.51 -19.34 -4.25
C VAL A 413 -9.20 -18.65 -4.59
N THR A 414 -8.11 -19.40 -4.73
CA THR A 414 -6.86 -18.88 -5.28
C THR A 414 -6.53 -19.55 -6.59
N LEU A 415 -6.03 -18.76 -7.53
CA LEU A 415 -5.44 -19.23 -8.76
C LEU A 415 -4.02 -18.69 -8.83
N TYR A 416 -3.04 -19.60 -8.88
CA TYR A 416 -1.63 -19.23 -9.02
C TYR A 416 -0.86 -20.28 -9.81
N ASN A 417 -0.21 -19.89 -10.91
CA ASN A 417 0.56 -20.80 -11.79
C ASN A 417 -0.21 -22.09 -12.16
N GLY A 418 -1.49 -21.97 -12.51
CA GLY A 418 -2.34 -23.11 -12.87
C GLY A 418 -2.81 -23.98 -11.71
N ASN A 419 -2.49 -23.64 -10.46
CA ASN A 419 -3.03 -24.30 -9.28
C ASN A 419 -4.26 -23.53 -8.79
N LEU A 420 -5.43 -24.14 -8.95
CA LEU A 420 -6.71 -23.63 -8.49
C LEU A 420 -7.07 -24.27 -7.14
N VAL A 421 -7.26 -23.47 -6.10
CA VAL A 421 -7.43 -23.99 -4.73
C VAL A 421 -8.65 -23.37 -4.07
N PHE A 422 -9.48 -24.20 -3.45
CA PHE A 422 -10.70 -23.76 -2.77
C PHE A 422 -10.59 -23.90 -1.26
N TYR A 423 -11.14 -22.94 -0.54
CA TYR A 423 -11.05 -22.82 0.90
C TYR A 423 -12.39 -22.43 1.53
N GLN A 424 -12.64 -22.87 2.76
CA GLN A 424 -13.80 -22.46 3.55
C GLN A 424 -13.39 -22.06 4.98
N LYS A 425 -14.03 -21.01 5.50
CA LYS A 425 -13.90 -20.54 6.89
C LYS A 425 -15.27 -20.16 7.45
N THR A 426 -15.74 -20.87 8.47
CA THR A 426 -17.09 -20.75 9.02
C THR A 426 -17.26 -19.67 10.09
N SER A 427 -16.17 -19.10 10.59
CA SER A 427 -16.20 -18.05 11.61
C SER A 427 -14.95 -17.18 11.58
N GLY A 428 -15.04 -15.97 12.14
CA GLY A 428 -13.93 -15.03 12.27
C GLY A 428 -14.28 -13.64 11.76
N TRP A 429 -13.50 -12.65 12.20
CA TRP A 429 -13.64 -11.24 11.82
C TRP A 429 -12.86 -10.86 10.55
N ASN A 430 -11.83 -11.64 10.20
CA ASN A 430 -10.98 -11.37 9.05
C ASN A 430 -11.14 -12.40 7.92
N TRP A 431 -11.55 -11.95 6.73
CA TRP A 431 -11.71 -12.83 5.58
C TRP A 431 -10.47 -12.90 4.68
N GLY A 432 -9.49 -12.00 4.79
CA GLY A 432 -8.31 -11.97 3.92
C GLY A 432 -7.27 -13.04 4.20
N ASN A 433 -7.11 -13.42 5.47
CA ASN A 433 -6.05 -14.32 5.90
C ASN A 433 -6.34 -15.79 5.56
N ILE A 434 -5.91 -16.22 4.37
CA ILE A 434 -6.13 -17.57 3.81
C ILE A 434 -5.56 -18.67 4.71
N SER A 435 -4.47 -18.40 5.46
CA SER A 435 -3.87 -19.41 6.37
C SER A 435 -4.81 -19.87 7.49
N THR A 436 -5.87 -19.11 7.76
CA THR A 436 -6.89 -19.46 8.77
C THR A 436 -8.04 -20.30 8.21
N TYR A 437 -8.04 -20.56 6.90
CA TYR A 437 -9.09 -21.33 6.23
C TYR A 437 -8.76 -22.83 6.21
N ILE A 438 -9.81 -23.64 6.10
CA ILE A 438 -9.69 -25.06 5.76
C ILE A 438 -9.56 -25.15 4.23
N LYS A 439 -8.47 -25.74 3.74
CA LYS A 439 -8.32 -26.09 2.32
C LYS A 439 -9.29 -27.23 1.99
N MET A 440 -10.19 -26.98 1.04
CA MET A 440 -11.20 -27.93 0.61
C MET A 440 -10.67 -28.84 -0.49
N SER A 441 -10.06 -28.28 -1.52
CA SER A 441 -9.62 -29.01 -2.72
C SER A 441 -8.50 -28.24 -3.44
N SER A 442 -7.90 -28.86 -4.45
CA SER A 442 -6.88 -28.28 -5.33
C SER A 442 -6.99 -28.96 -6.69
N TYR A 443 -6.98 -28.18 -7.78
CA TYR A 443 -7.03 -28.67 -9.14
C TYR A 443 -5.92 -28.03 -9.98
N THR A 444 -5.41 -28.77 -10.95
CA THR A 444 -4.46 -28.23 -11.93
C THR A 444 -5.21 -27.84 -13.18
N VAL A 445 -5.11 -26.57 -13.54
CA VAL A 445 -5.85 -25.97 -14.65
C VAL A 445 -4.87 -25.40 -15.67
N THR A 446 -5.15 -25.62 -16.95
CA THR A 446 -4.38 -25.02 -18.03
C THR A 446 -4.83 -23.58 -18.24
N ILE A 447 -3.94 -22.63 -17.99
CA ILE A 447 -4.24 -21.20 -18.06
C ILE A 447 -4.01 -20.66 -19.47
N SER A 448 -4.94 -19.85 -19.93
CA SER A 448 -4.93 -19.23 -21.26
C SER A 448 -5.30 -17.72 -21.24
N GLY A 449 -5.17 -17.07 -20.08
CA GLY A 449 -5.16 -15.60 -19.97
C GLY A 449 -6.48 -14.87 -19.68
N ASP A 450 -7.64 -15.54 -19.61
CA ASP A 450 -8.94 -14.92 -19.27
C ASP A 450 -9.15 -14.82 -17.74
N GLY A 451 -9.47 -15.94 -17.08
CA GLY A 451 -9.58 -15.94 -15.62
C GLY A 451 -10.80 -15.21 -15.09
N ARG A 452 -11.90 -15.21 -15.87
CA ARG A 452 -13.24 -14.91 -15.35
C ARG A 452 -13.58 -15.90 -14.24
N ILE A 453 -14.50 -15.51 -13.35
CA ILE A 453 -14.94 -16.31 -12.21
C ILE A 453 -16.45 -16.30 -12.11
N GLY A 454 -17.03 -17.21 -11.32
CA GLY A 454 -18.46 -17.20 -11.12
C GLY A 454 -18.93 -18.22 -10.09
N ILE A 455 -20.24 -18.29 -9.95
CA ILE A 455 -20.92 -19.02 -8.88
C ILE A 455 -22.28 -19.54 -9.38
N GLY A 456 -22.72 -20.67 -8.85
CA GLY A 456 -23.95 -21.31 -9.30
C GLY A 456 -24.60 -22.23 -8.29
N GLN A 457 -25.88 -22.51 -8.52
CA GLN A 457 -26.65 -23.57 -7.87
C GLN A 457 -27.29 -24.43 -8.96
N TRP A 458 -26.88 -25.69 -9.06
CA TRP A 458 -27.42 -26.61 -10.07
C TRP A 458 -28.77 -27.21 -9.64
N SER A 459 -28.85 -27.89 -8.50
CA SER A 459 -30.12 -28.41 -7.96
C SER A 459 -30.35 -27.99 -6.52
N GLY A 460 -31.60 -28.04 -6.05
CA GLY A 460 -31.96 -27.61 -4.70
C GLY A 460 -31.76 -26.10 -4.47
N GLY A 461 -31.10 -25.76 -3.37
CA GLY A 461 -30.82 -24.41 -2.93
C GLY A 461 -32.01 -23.77 -2.18
N PRO A 462 -32.12 -22.43 -2.23
CA PRO A 462 -31.18 -21.52 -2.89
C PRO A 462 -29.83 -21.38 -2.13
N SER A 463 -28.77 -21.03 -2.87
CA SER A 463 -27.55 -20.45 -2.30
C SER A 463 -27.62 -18.93 -2.31
N TYR A 464 -26.96 -18.30 -1.35
CA TYR A 464 -26.95 -16.85 -1.17
C TYR A 464 -25.52 -16.30 -1.12
N TYR A 465 -25.31 -15.11 -1.67
CA TYR A 465 -24.01 -14.45 -1.71
C TYR A 465 -24.17 -12.99 -1.30
N GLY A 466 -23.44 -12.58 -0.26
CA GLY A 466 -23.55 -11.23 0.31
C GLY A 466 -22.57 -10.25 -0.33
N TRP A 467 -21.35 -10.68 -0.60
CA TRP A 467 -20.37 -9.87 -1.33
C TRP A 467 -19.30 -10.78 -1.95
N ILE A 468 -18.63 -10.25 -2.95
CA ILE A 468 -17.47 -10.88 -3.60
C ILE A 468 -16.41 -9.83 -3.92
N VAL A 469 -15.15 -10.19 -3.69
CA VAL A 469 -13.98 -9.35 -3.94
C VAL A 469 -12.92 -10.17 -4.67
N VAL A 470 -12.27 -9.58 -5.67
CA VAL A 470 -11.12 -10.17 -6.37
C VAL A 470 -9.90 -9.29 -6.20
N ARG A 471 -8.75 -9.90 -5.90
CA ARG A 471 -7.47 -9.22 -5.73
C ARG A 471 -6.33 -9.97 -6.39
N ASN A 472 -5.23 -9.28 -6.68
CA ASN A 472 -3.97 -9.92 -7.06
C ASN A 472 -3.51 -10.91 -5.97
N TYR A 473 -2.88 -12.00 -6.38
CA TYR A 473 -2.40 -13.04 -5.46
C TYR A 473 -1.04 -13.60 -5.89
N VAL A 474 -0.17 -13.82 -4.92
CA VAL A 474 1.11 -14.53 -5.07
C VAL A 474 1.30 -15.51 -3.92
N ASP A 475 2.09 -16.56 -4.12
CA ASP A 475 2.42 -17.54 -3.09
C ASP A 475 3.94 -17.70 -2.94
N PRO A 476 4.51 -17.55 -1.72
CA PRO A 476 3.87 -17.06 -0.49
C PRO A 476 3.49 -15.58 -0.56
N GLU A 477 2.41 -15.21 0.17
CA GLU A 477 1.93 -13.82 0.24
C GLU A 477 2.92 -12.87 0.93
N PRO A 478 2.85 -11.55 0.66
CA PRO A 478 3.57 -10.56 1.43
C PRO A 478 3.28 -10.66 2.94
N SER A 479 4.30 -10.43 3.77
CA SER A 479 4.17 -10.45 5.23
C SER A 479 4.12 -9.04 5.80
N VAL A 480 3.34 -8.86 6.87
CA VAL A 480 3.09 -7.56 7.49
C VAL A 480 3.62 -7.56 8.93
N SER A 481 4.40 -6.53 9.25
CA SER A 481 4.85 -6.25 10.61
C SER A 481 4.40 -4.86 11.02
N VAL A 482 3.59 -4.78 12.09
CA VAL A 482 3.02 -3.53 12.60
C VAL A 482 3.81 -3.10 13.85
N GLY A 483 4.34 -1.88 13.83
CA GLY A 483 5.00 -1.25 14.97
C GLY A 483 4.02 -0.88 16.10
N TYR A 484 4.54 -0.24 17.15
CA TYR A 484 3.71 0.39 18.17
C TYR A 484 3.01 1.65 17.63
N TRP A 485 2.13 2.25 18.44
CA TRP A 485 1.68 3.60 18.16
C TRP A 485 2.84 4.59 18.40
N TYR A 486 3.13 5.44 17.42
CA TYR A 486 4.11 6.52 17.57
C TYR A 486 3.46 7.86 17.24
N TYR A 487 3.95 8.92 17.84
CA TYR A 487 3.63 10.27 17.40
C TYR A 487 4.36 10.57 16.08
N GLN A 488 3.65 11.22 15.16
CA GLN A 488 4.17 11.57 13.85
C GLN A 488 5.26 12.64 13.99
N LEU A 489 6.43 12.40 13.42
CA LEU A 489 7.56 13.31 13.43
C LEU A 489 7.82 13.83 12.02
N THR A 490 7.68 15.14 11.82
CA THR A 490 7.95 15.79 10.53
C THR A 490 9.23 16.60 10.59
N PHE A 491 10.15 16.38 9.65
CA PHE A 491 11.42 17.09 9.60
C PHE A 491 11.39 18.31 8.68
N TYR A 492 12.10 19.34 9.11
CA TYR A 492 12.34 20.58 8.37
C TYR A 492 13.83 20.87 8.21
N PRO A 493 14.24 21.51 7.11
CA PRO A 493 13.40 21.99 6.00
C PRO A 493 12.89 20.85 5.10
N ARG A 494 11.61 20.93 4.67
CA ARG A 494 11.07 20.09 3.59
C ARG A 494 11.59 20.68 2.27
N THR A 495 12.22 19.85 1.43
CA THR A 495 12.81 20.33 0.18
C THR A 495 11.76 20.55 -0.88
#